data_AF-A0A074Z4D2-F1
#
_entry.id   AF-A0A074Z4D2-F1
#
_cell.length_a   1.000
_cell.length_b   1.000
_cell.length_c   1.000
_cell.angle_alpha   90.00
_cell.angle_beta   90.00
_cell.angle_gamma   90.00
#
_symmetry.space_group_name_H-M   'P 1'
#
loop_
_entity.id
_entity.type
_entity.pdbx_description
1 polymer ?
#
loop_
_entity_poly.entity_id
_entity_poly.type
_entity_poly.pdbx_seq_one_letter_code
_entity_poly.pdbx_strand_id
1 'polypeptide(L)'
;MQPVIQSWRKSEAISSDESTDKNQQDKILNKLATKMPKAPERTLSCVTSVDVDPIQDRIDNLLDVSRTLWEKRRDFNEKMTASSERREQLKKDVSYLQERKLKCQSIIRENDAKRWRALQKFCTDNHLCVIRKKEKQALNAELRKARQNYALLSAKAADLRKYEEYMLNVIASLPKDYIKLADDVIAGLMMRYNTLYETNNSLRKEMETKAEEVRVAQADLKQLVEAHRILLFGKNSELSELYTHRQKMNDLYQGAQQSMIHSHEELAHQLSHFKTVLRSINNLTGKIIRAYEPGISVQLLTTKIQNMPDRTLGMRSIIAQLASDTGTLPISTCSRPELDYVQHGAPIAVSASEFSLLTKMASTQTDPNA
;
A
#
# COMPACT_ATOMS: atom_id res chain seq x y z
N MET A 1 -17.78 18.01 31.73
CA MET A 1 -17.98 17.57 33.13
C MET A 1 -17.65 18.75 34.05
N GLN A 2 -18.67 19.43 34.57
CA GLN A 2 -18.54 20.53 35.52
C GLN A 2 -18.27 19.97 36.93
N PRO A 3 -17.46 20.62 37.78
CA PRO A 3 -17.44 20.30 39.19
C PRO A 3 -18.51 21.10 39.94
N VAL A 4 -19.39 20.33 40.57
CA VAL A 4 -20.44 20.75 41.51
C VAL A 4 -19.80 21.41 42.73
N ILE A 5 -20.02 22.70 42.92
CA ILE A 5 -19.75 23.41 44.18
C ILE A 5 -20.95 23.13 45.08
N GLN A 6 -20.81 22.14 45.97
CA GLN A 6 -21.79 21.87 47.01
C GLN A 6 -21.49 22.69 48.26
N SER A 7 -22.51 23.49 48.59
CA SER A 7 -22.74 24.31 49.75
C SER A 7 -22.50 23.60 51.10
N TRP A 8 -21.77 24.28 51.99
CA TRP A 8 -21.98 24.17 53.44
C TRP A 8 -22.14 25.57 54.02
N ARG A 9 -23.33 26.13 53.86
CA ARG A 9 -23.82 27.24 54.68
C ARG A 9 -25.06 26.71 55.39
N LYS A 10 -24.84 25.99 56.48
CA LYS A 10 -25.91 25.59 57.39
C LYS A 10 -25.79 26.48 58.62
N SER A 11 -26.82 27.29 58.78
CA SER A 11 -27.09 28.20 59.88
C SER A 11 -27.11 27.41 61.19
N GLU A 12 -26.22 27.73 62.12
CA GLU A 12 -26.44 27.47 63.54
C GLU A 12 -26.75 28.81 64.20
N ALA A 13 -28.06 29.02 64.36
CA ALA A 13 -28.61 29.97 65.30
C ALA A 13 -28.26 29.48 66.71
N ILE A 14 -27.32 30.15 67.36
CA ILE A 14 -27.14 30.03 68.81
C ILE A 14 -27.97 31.14 69.45
N SER A 15 -29.17 30.74 69.81
CA SER A 15 -29.96 31.34 70.90
C SER A 15 -29.17 31.19 72.21
N SER A 16 -28.95 32.31 72.89
CA SER A 16 -28.77 32.36 74.35
C SER A 16 -28.94 33.81 74.82
N ASP A 17 -30.16 34.09 75.28
CA ASP A 17 -30.48 34.89 76.45
C ASP A 17 -29.82 36.27 76.62
N GLU A 18 -30.27 37.23 75.82
CA GLU A 18 -30.40 38.62 76.27
C GLU A 18 -31.67 38.75 77.15
N SER A 19 -31.67 38.19 78.36
CA SER A 19 -32.80 38.38 79.30
C SER A 19 -32.41 38.49 80.78
N THR A 20 -31.25 39.06 81.09
CA THR A 20 -30.84 39.23 82.51
C THR A 20 -30.39 40.62 82.92
N ASP A 21 -30.53 41.65 82.06
CA ASP A 21 -30.04 42.99 82.41
C ASP A 21 -31.14 44.04 82.70
N LYS A 22 -32.42 43.68 82.55
CA LYS A 22 -33.56 44.54 82.94
C LYS A 22 -34.14 44.24 84.33
N ASN A 23 -33.72 43.14 84.98
CA ASN A 23 -34.25 42.71 86.28
C ASN A 23 -33.32 43.04 87.47
N GLN A 24 -32.22 43.77 87.23
CA GLN A 24 -31.33 44.27 88.29
C GLN A 24 -31.37 45.80 88.45
N GLN A 25 -31.85 46.56 87.46
CA GLN A 25 -32.02 48.00 87.57
C GLN A 25 -33.25 48.41 88.40
N ASP A 26 -34.32 47.59 88.45
CA ASP A 26 -35.50 47.85 89.29
C ASP A 26 -35.33 47.47 90.78
N LYS A 27 -34.22 46.80 91.14
CA LYS A 27 -33.93 46.38 92.53
C LYS A 27 -33.14 47.40 93.33
N ILE A 28 -32.61 48.45 92.69
CA ILE A 28 -31.76 49.46 93.34
C ILE A 28 -32.55 50.73 93.69
N LEU A 29 -33.63 51.06 92.98
CA LEU A 29 -34.46 52.25 93.30
C LEU A 29 -35.46 52.03 94.45
N ASN A 30 -35.73 50.78 94.87
CA ASN A 30 -36.69 50.46 95.95
C ASN A 30 -36.08 50.17 97.33
N LYS A 31 -34.80 50.51 97.58
CA LYS A 31 -34.12 50.24 98.87
C LYS A 31 -33.68 51.47 99.68
N LEU A 32 -34.12 52.68 99.32
CA LEU A 32 -33.85 53.91 100.08
C LEU A 32 -35.09 54.56 100.73
N ALA A 33 -36.24 53.88 100.75
CA ALA A 33 -37.45 54.36 101.40
C ALA A 33 -37.98 53.35 102.43
N THR A 34 -37.26 53.09 103.53
CA THR A 34 -37.86 52.58 104.78
C THR A 34 -36.85 52.59 105.93
N LYS A 35 -37.06 53.48 106.91
CA LYS A 35 -36.81 53.33 108.37
C LYS A 35 -36.64 54.70 109.05
N MET A 36 -37.75 55.40 109.24
CA MET A 36 -38.09 55.88 110.59
C MET A 36 -38.71 54.67 111.31
N PRO A 37 -38.47 54.39 112.61
CA PRO A 37 -38.91 55.26 113.73
C PRO A 37 -37.92 55.19 114.94
N LYS A 38 -38.09 55.71 116.16
CA LYS A 38 -39.27 55.98 117.02
C LYS A 38 -38.76 56.76 118.26
N ALA A 39 -39.57 57.69 118.79
CA ALA A 39 -39.41 58.25 120.14
C ALA A 39 -39.74 57.21 121.24
N PRO A 40 -39.30 57.42 122.49
CA PRO A 40 -40.24 57.63 123.61
C PRO A 40 -39.78 58.79 124.55
N GLU A 41 -40.64 59.72 124.95
CA GLU A 41 -41.59 59.72 126.09
C GLU A 41 -40.99 59.99 127.49
N ARG A 42 -41.31 61.21 127.98
CA ARG A 42 -41.84 61.61 129.31
C ARG A 42 -41.13 61.20 130.60
N THR A 43 -40.79 62.20 131.43
CA THR A 43 -41.38 62.39 132.78
C THR A 43 -41.21 63.84 133.27
N LEU A 44 -42.29 64.39 133.85
CA LEU A 44 -42.36 65.64 134.61
C LEU A 44 -41.65 65.48 135.97
N SER A 45 -40.96 66.51 136.47
CA SER A 45 -40.82 66.71 137.92
C SER A 45 -40.72 68.19 138.31
N CYS A 46 -41.37 68.45 139.43
CA CYS A 46 -41.72 69.70 140.09
C CYS A 46 -40.52 70.49 140.67
N VAL A 47 -40.71 71.80 140.71
CA VAL A 47 -40.07 72.86 141.51
C VAL A 47 -39.33 72.41 142.77
N THR A 48 -38.06 72.80 142.90
CA THR A 48 -37.55 73.36 144.16
C THR A 48 -36.65 74.56 143.85
N SER A 49 -36.97 75.66 144.50
CA SER A 49 -36.26 76.94 144.52
C SER A 49 -34.90 76.81 145.21
N VAL A 50 -33.81 77.10 144.51
CA VAL A 50 -32.58 77.62 145.11
C VAL A 50 -31.94 78.52 144.05
N ASP A 51 -31.54 79.72 144.46
CA ASP A 51 -30.83 80.69 143.65
C ASP A 51 -29.64 80.05 142.90
N VAL A 52 -29.68 80.07 141.57
CA VAL A 52 -28.55 79.69 140.72
C VAL A 52 -28.30 80.82 139.72
N ASP A 53 -27.08 81.34 139.75
CA ASP A 53 -26.64 82.49 138.99
C ASP A 53 -26.95 82.38 137.48
N PRO A 54 -27.44 83.43 136.80
CA PRO A 54 -27.70 83.45 135.34
C PRO A 54 -26.44 83.25 134.46
N ILE A 55 -25.29 83.11 135.10
CA ILE A 55 -24.01 82.74 134.49
C ILE A 55 -23.92 81.21 134.32
N GLN A 56 -24.48 80.43 135.24
CA GLN A 56 -24.32 78.97 135.28
C GLN A 56 -25.15 78.27 134.18
N ASP A 57 -26.39 78.70 133.96
CA ASP A 57 -27.27 78.14 132.91
C ASP A 57 -26.75 78.48 131.50
N ARG A 58 -26.10 79.64 131.34
CA ARG A 58 -25.42 80.00 130.08
C ARG A 58 -24.15 79.18 129.86
N ILE A 59 -23.44 78.83 130.94
CA ILE A 59 -22.30 77.90 130.90
C ILE A 59 -22.80 76.50 130.51
N ASP A 60 -23.88 75.99 131.09
CA ASP A 60 -24.42 74.67 130.78
C ASP A 60 -24.97 74.59 129.34
N ASN A 61 -25.67 75.62 128.86
CA ASN A 61 -26.09 75.70 127.46
C ASN A 61 -24.91 75.80 126.48
N LEU A 62 -23.85 76.55 126.82
CA LEU A 62 -22.63 76.60 126.01
C LEU A 62 -21.89 75.25 126.02
N LEU A 63 -21.90 74.53 127.13
CA LEU A 63 -21.33 73.19 127.24
C LEU A 63 -22.12 72.17 126.42
N ASP A 64 -23.46 72.24 126.41
CA ASP A 64 -24.31 71.36 125.59
C ASP A 64 -24.23 71.70 124.10
N VAL A 65 -24.17 72.98 123.72
CA VAL A 65 -23.88 73.38 122.34
C VAL A 65 -22.48 72.92 121.92
N SER A 66 -21.50 73.04 122.82
CA SER A 66 -20.14 72.53 122.57
C SER A 66 -20.12 71.00 122.43
N ARG A 67 -20.91 70.27 123.23
CA ARG A 67 -21.04 68.81 123.15
C ARG A 67 -21.71 68.38 121.85
N THR A 68 -22.83 68.99 121.47
CA THR A 68 -23.54 68.68 120.22
C THR A 68 -22.74 69.04 118.97
N LEU A 69 -21.98 70.14 118.98
CA LEU A 69 -21.04 70.47 117.90
C LEU A 69 -19.90 69.45 117.82
N TRP A 70 -19.40 68.96 118.95
CA TRP A 70 -18.40 67.89 119.00
C TRP A 70 -18.94 66.58 118.43
N GLU A 71 -20.16 66.19 118.80
CA GLU A 71 -20.83 64.99 118.27
C GLU A 71 -21.08 65.10 116.76
N LYS A 72 -21.60 66.24 116.26
CA LYS A 72 -21.79 66.46 114.82
C LYS A 72 -20.48 66.48 114.05
N ARG A 73 -19.40 67.05 114.64
CA ARG A 73 -18.06 67.01 114.04
C ARG A 73 -17.50 65.59 114.02
N ARG A 74 -17.71 64.81 115.08
CA ARG A 74 -17.35 63.39 115.15
C ARG A 74 -18.10 62.58 114.09
N ASP A 75 -19.43 62.72 114.01
CA ASP A 75 -20.27 62.00 113.06
C ASP A 75 -19.97 62.39 111.60
N PHE A 76 -19.68 63.67 111.34
CA PHE A 76 -19.25 64.13 110.02
C PHE A 76 -17.88 63.57 109.66
N ASN A 77 -16.93 63.56 110.61
CA ASN A 77 -15.62 62.97 110.43
C ASN A 77 -15.72 61.46 110.16
N GLU A 78 -16.57 60.74 110.91
CA GLU A 78 -16.84 59.31 110.70
C GLU A 78 -17.48 59.02 109.32
N LYS A 79 -18.44 59.84 108.90
CA LYS A 79 -19.00 59.74 107.54
C LYS A 79 -17.98 60.07 106.46
N MET A 80 -17.08 61.03 106.72
CA MET A 80 -16.02 61.41 105.81
C MET A 80 -14.98 60.29 105.68
N THR A 81 -14.58 59.66 106.79
CA THR A 81 -13.67 58.50 106.78
C THR A 81 -14.32 57.31 106.08
N ALA A 82 -15.57 56.96 106.40
CA ALA A 82 -16.30 55.87 105.73
C ALA A 82 -16.50 56.12 104.22
N SER A 83 -16.76 57.37 103.82
CA SER A 83 -16.84 57.77 102.41
C SER A 83 -15.48 57.70 101.72
N SER A 84 -14.41 58.11 102.41
CA SER A 84 -13.04 58.00 101.92
C SER A 84 -12.63 56.54 101.71
N GLU A 85 -12.87 55.68 102.70
CA GLU A 85 -12.63 54.23 102.64
C GLU A 85 -13.43 53.59 101.49
N ARG A 86 -14.71 53.96 101.33
CA ARG A 86 -15.54 53.45 100.22
C ARG A 86 -15.01 53.87 98.85
N ARG A 87 -14.52 55.11 98.70
CA ARG A 87 -13.88 55.57 97.46
C ARG A 87 -12.58 54.84 97.19
N GLU A 88 -11.78 54.57 98.23
CA GLU A 88 -10.54 53.81 98.10
C GLU A 88 -10.82 52.35 97.70
N GLN A 89 -11.83 51.71 98.31
CA GLN A 89 -12.26 50.37 97.95
C GLN A 89 -12.79 50.31 96.51
N LEU A 90 -13.62 51.27 96.10
CA LEU A 90 -14.10 51.34 94.72
C LEU A 90 -12.96 51.52 93.72
N LYS A 91 -11.93 52.32 94.06
CA LYS A 91 -10.74 52.48 93.23
C LYS A 91 -9.96 51.16 93.10
N LYS A 92 -9.83 50.39 94.19
CA LYS A 92 -9.23 49.04 94.19
C LYS A 92 -10.04 48.10 93.31
N ASP A 93 -11.36 48.08 93.45
CA ASP A 93 -12.25 47.21 92.67
C ASP A 93 -12.22 47.55 91.17
N VAL A 94 -12.24 48.84 90.81
CA VAL A 94 -12.11 49.28 89.41
C VAL A 94 -10.75 48.89 88.82
N SER A 95 -9.67 49.06 89.59
CA SER A 95 -8.32 48.66 89.14
C SER A 95 -8.23 47.14 88.94
N TYR A 96 -8.80 46.37 89.85
CA TYR A 96 -8.89 44.91 89.74
C TYR A 96 -9.68 44.46 88.51
N LEU A 97 -10.83 45.08 88.23
CA LEU A 97 -11.62 44.79 87.03
C LEU A 97 -10.88 45.16 85.75
N GLN A 98 -10.12 46.26 85.74
CA GLN A 98 -9.28 46.64 84.61
C GLN A 98 -8.16 45.62 84.37
N GLU A 99 -7.45 45.19 85.41
CA GLU A 99 -6.44 44.13 85.30
C GLU A 99 -7.04 42.82 84.78
N ARG A 100 -8.21 42.42 85.28
CA ARG A 100 -8.91 41.22 84.82
C ARG A 100 -9.33 41.35 83.36
N LYS A 101 -9.83 42.51 82.93
CA LYS A 101 -10.16 42.80 81.53
C LYS A 101 -8.91 42.64 80.65
N LEU A 102 -7.77 43.18 81.06
CA LEU A 102 -6.51 43.06 80.31
C LEU A 102 -6.03 41.60 80.23
N LYS A 103 -6.12 40.84 81.33
CA LYS A 103 -5.83 39.39 81.35
C LYS A 103 -6.73 38.61 80.39
N CYS A 104 -8.05 38.85 80.43
CA CYS A 104 -9.00 38.22 79.51
C CYS A 104 -8.68 38.58 78.04
N GLN A 105 -8.41 39.86 77.75
CA GLN A 105 -8.02 40.27 76.40
C GLN A 105 -6.69 39.66 75.93
N SER A 106 -5.74 39.42 76.84
CA SER A 106 -4.51 38.70 76.52
C SER A 106 -4.78 37.24 76.16
N ILE A 107 -5.60 36.56 76.97
CA ILE A 107 -5.98 35.16 76.75
C ILE A 107 -6.74 34.99 75.42
N ILE A 108 -7.68 35.89 75.12
CA ILE A 108 -8.43 35.87 73.85
C ILE A 108 -7.47 36.00 72.67
N ARG A 109 -6.57 37.00 72.69
CA ARG A 109 -5.58 37.21 71.62
C ARG A 109 -4.65 36.00 71.47
N GLU A 110 -4.22 35.39 72.56
CA GLU A 110 -3.37 34.20 72.52
C GLU A 110 -4.12 32.98 71.96
N ASN A 111 -5.38 32.79 72.34
CA ASN A 111 -6.23 31.71 71.84
C ASN A 111 -6.51 31.88 70.35
N ASP A 112 -6.85 33.10 69.91
CA ASP A 112 -7.03 33.43 68.50
C ASP A 112 -5.75 33.16 67.72
N ALA A 113 -4.58 33.57 68.25
CA ALA A 113 -3.30 33.27 67.62
C ALA A 113 -3.03 31.76 67.54
N LYS A 114 -3.38 30.97 68.56
CA LYS A 114 -3.29 29.50 68.52
C LYS A 114 -4.21 28.90 67.47
N ARG A 115 -5.46 29.37 67.38
CA ARG A 115 -6.45 28.95 66.38
C ARG A 115 -5.97 29.27 64.97
N TRP A 116 -5.46 30.49 64.74
CA TRP A 116 -4.90 30.90 63.45
C TRP A 116 -3.70 30.06 63.04
N ARG A 117 -2.75 29.81 63.95
CA ARG A 117 -1.59 28.93 63.66
C ARG A 117 -2.02 27.50 63.34
N ALA A 118 -2.98 26.95 64.09
CA ALA A 118 -3.51 25.61 63.85
C ALA A 118 -4.21 25.52 62.48
N LEU A 119 -5.04 26.52 62.14
CA LEU A 119 -5.72 26.59 60.85
C LEU A 119 -4.72 26.73 59.69
N GLN A 120 -3.72 27.60 59.84
CA GLN A 120 -2.68 27.77 58.83
C GLN A 120 -1.91 26.47 58.60
N LYS A 121 -1.50 25.79 59.67
CA LYS A 121 -0.83 24.48 59.59
C LYS A 121 -1.72 23.44 58.90
N PHE A 122 -2.99 23.37 59.27
CA PHE A 122 -3.94 22.47 58.63
C PHE A 122 -4.07 22.76 57.12
N CYS A 123 -4.19 24.02 56.72
CA CYS A 123 -4.27 24.41 55.32
C CYS A 123 -2.99 24.03 54.53
N THR A 124 -1.81 24.29 55.10
CA THR A 124 -0.53 23.93 54.45
C THR A 124 -0.38 22.41 54.34
N ASP A 125 -0.68 21.67 55.40
CA ASP A 125 -0.55 20.21 55.43
C ASP A 125 -1.54 19.56 54.46
N ASN A 126 -2.79 20.06 54.41
CA ASN A 126 -3.80 19.58 53.47
C ASN A 126 -3.38 19.86 52.01
N HIS A 127 -2.85 21.05 51.73
CA HIS A 127 -2.34 21.39 50.39
C HIS A 127 -1.20 20.46 49.96
N LEU A 128 -0.22 20.24 50.84
CA LEU A 128 0.87 19.30 50.58
C LEU A 128 0.38 17.86 50.38
N CYS A 129 -0.60 17.42 51.18
CA CYS A 129 -1.24 16.12 51.00
C CYS A 129 -1.89 15.98 49.62
N VAL A 130 -2.58 17.01 49.14
CA VAL A 130 -3.19 17.01 47.80
C VAL A 130 -2.13 16.92 46.71
N ILE A 131 -1.06 17.71 46.81
CA ILE A 131 0.05 17.68 45.82
C ILE A 131 0.69 16.29 45.79
N ARG A 132 1.09 15.76 46.95
CA ARG A 132 1.74 14.44 47.04
C ARG A 132 0.84 13.31 46.54
N LYS A 133 -0.47 13.38 46.77
CA LYS A 133 -1.44 12.41 46.23
C LYS A 133 -1.47 12.46 44.70
N LYS A 134 -1.50 13.66 44.11
CA LYS A 134 -1.48 13.82 42.64
C LYS A 134 -0.17 13.31 42.03
N GLU A 135 0.96 13.67 42.62
CA GLU A 135 2.29 13.22 42.19
C GLU A 135 2.41 11.69 42.28
N LYS A 136 1.99 11.09 43.40
CA LYS A 136 1.93 9.63 43.56
C LYS A 136 1.05 8.98 42.49
N GLN A 137 -0.08 9.58 42.14
CA GLN A 137 -0.95 9.06 41.09
C GLN A 137 -0.29 9.13 39.71
N ALA A 138 0.39 10.25 39.40
CA ALA A 138 1.13 10.44 38.15
C ALA A 138 2.26 9.41 38.01
N LEU A 139 3.12 9.29 39.03
CA LEU A 139 4.23 8.33 39.05
C LEU A 139 3.73 6.88 38.92
N ASN A 140 2.63 6.53 39.59
CA ASN A 140 2.03 5.20 39.44
C ASN A 140 1.47 4.95 38.04
N ALA A 141 0.98 5.98 37.35
CA ALA A 141 0.54 5.86 35.97
C ALA A 141 1.72 5.64 35.01
N GLU A 142 2.83 6.35 35.20
CA GLU A 142 4.06 6.17 34.44
C GLU A 142 4.67 4.78 34.67
N LEU A 143 4.75 4.34 35.93
CA LEU A 143 5.21 2.99 36.27
C LEU A 143 4.37 1.91 35.56
N ARG A 144 3.04 2.08 35.53
CA ARG A 144 2.16 1.14 34.81
C ARG A 144 2.45 1.11 33.32
N LYS A 145 2.62 2.28 32.68
CA LYS A 145 3.01 2.37 31.26
C LYS A 145 4.36 1.70 31.00
N ALA A 146 5.35 1.97 31.84
CA ALA A 146 6.68 1.37 31.73
C ALA A 146 6.63 -0.16 31.86
N ARG A 147 5.85 -0.70 32.81
CA ARG A 147 5.64 -2.15 32.95
C ARG A 147 4.95 -2.78 31.75
N GLN A 148 3.94 -2.12 31.20
CA GLN A 148 3.27 -2.58 29.97
C GLN A 148 4.23 -2.60 28.78
N ASN A 149 5.01 -1.54 28.60
CA ASN A 149 6.02 -1.46 27.54
C ASN A 149 7.09 -2.53 27.72
N TYR A 150 7.56 -2.76 28.94
CA TYR A 150 8.52 -3.82 29.25
C TYR A 150 7.95 -5.20 28.93
N ALA A 151 6.71 -5.49 29.33
CA ALA A 151 6.06 -6.77 29.04
C ALA A 151 5.92 -7.00 27.52
N LEU A 152 5.52 -5.96 26.77
CA LEU A 152 5.42 -6.01 25.31
C LEU A 152 6.79 -6.23 24.65
N LEU A 153 7.82 -5.52 25.11
CA LEU A 153 9.17 -5.66 24.57
C LEU A 153 9.77 -7.02 24.91
N SER A 154 9.52 -7.53 26.12
CA SER A 154 9.93 -8.86 26.56
C SER A 154 9.25 -9.96 25.74
N ALA A 155 7.96 -9.82 25.43
CA ALA A 155 7.24 -10.75 24.57
C ALA A 155 7.84 -10.75 23.16
N LYS A 156 8.07 -9.56 22.57
CA LYS A 156 8.74 -9.43 21.26
C LYS A 156 10.14 -10.03 21.27
N ALA A 157 10.92 -9.81 22.33
CA ALA A 157 12.25 -10.39 22.46
C ALA A 157 12.19 -11.92 22.56
N ALA A 158 11.19 -12.48 23.25
CA ALA A 158 10.98 -13.92 23.29
C ALA A 158 10.59 -14.48 21.91
N ASP A 159 9.72 -13.79 21.16
CA ASP A 159 9.34 -14.18 19.80
C ASP A 159 10.53 -14.15 18.82
N LEU A 160 11.44 -13.19 18.99
CA LEU A 160 12.64 -13.03 18.16
C LEU A 160 13.77 -13.99 18.54
N ARG A 161 13.74 -14.59 19.74
CA ARG A 161 14.80 -15.49 20.23
C ARG A 161 15.04 -16.70 19.34
N LYS A 162 13.98 -17.23 18.71
CA LYS A 162 14.10 -18.34 17.74
C LYS A 162 14.96 -17.98 16.52
N TYR A 163 14.91 -16.71 16.08
CA TYR A 163 15.73 -16.24 14.97
C TYR A 163 17.16 -15.98 15.41
N GLU A 164 17.36 -15.47 16.63
CA GLU A 164 18.69 -15.34 17.23
C GLU A 164 19.39 -16.71 17.33
N GLU A 165 18.72 -17.71 17.89
CA GLU A 165 19.25 -19.08 17.98
C GLU A 165 19.57 -19.66 16.60
N TYR A 166 18.67 -19.49 15.63
CA TYR A 166 18.92 -19.88 14.25
C TYR A 166 20.16 -19.19 13.67
N MET A 167 20.29 -17.88 13.84
CA MET A 167 21.44 -17.12 13.32
C MET A 167 22.75 -17.54 13.99
N LEU A 168 22.74 -17.80 15.29
CA LEU A 168 23.91 -18.34 16.00
C LEU A 168 24.30 -19.73 15.50
N ASN A 169 23.32 -20.60 15.23
CA ASN A 169 23.56 -21.91 14.62
C ASN A 169 24.15 -21.80 13.21
N VAL A 170 23.64 -20.86 12.40
CA VAL A 170 24.21 -20.56 11.08
C VAL A 170 25.66 -20.10 11.23
N ILE A 171 25.94 -19.17 12.15
CA ILE A 171 27.31 -18.69 12.40
C ILE A 171 28.23 -19.84 12.84
N ALA A 172 27.76 -20.74 13.71
CA ALA A 172 28.53 -21.90 14.14
C ALA A 172 28.86 -22.87 12.99
N SER A 173 28.00 -22.95 11.97
CA SER A 173 28.23 -23.77 10.78
C SER A 173 29.16 -23.12 9.75
N LEU A 174 29.37 -21.80 9.82
CA LEU A 174 30.18 -21.08 8.86
C LEU A 174 31.68 -21.34 9.08
N PRO A 175 32.48 -21.46 8.00
CA PRO A 175 33.93 -21.50 8.11
C PRO A 175 34.46 -20.25 8.82
N LYS A 176 35.53 -20.43 9.60
CA LYS A 176 36.27 -19.32 10.20
C LYS A 176 36.71 -18.36 9.08
N ASP A 177 36.53 -17.07 9.28
CA ASP A 177 36.84 -15.98 8.33
C ASP A 177 35.94 -15.89 7.08
N TYR A 178 34.73 -16.48 7.09
CA TYR A 178 33.77 -16.33 5.99
C TYR A 178 33.33 -14.87 5.75
N ILE A 179 33.32 -14.05 6.81
CA ILE A 179 32.96 -12.62 6.76
C ILE A 179 34.12 -11.83 7.36
N LYS A 180 34.97 -11.28 6.50
CA LYS A 180 36.18 -10.55 6.91
C LYS A 180 35.97 -9.06 7.14
N LEU A 181 34.82 -8.53 6.70
CA LEU A 181 34.63 -7.08 6.50
C LEU A 181 33.83 -6.39 7.61
N ALA A 182 33.31 -7.13 8.59
CA ALA A 182 32.44 -6.58 9.62
C ALA A 182 32.93 -6.99 11.01
N ASP A 183 32.99 -6.03 11.93
CA ASP A 183 33.27 -6.26 13.36
C ASP A 183 32.19 -7.17 14.00
N ASP A 184 30.98 -7.17 13.43
CA ASP A 184 29.88 -8.09 13.75
C ASP A 184 29.57 -9.01 12.56
N VAL A 185 29.72 -10.31 12.79
CA VAL A 185 29.46 -11.37 11.81
C VAL A 185 27.99 -11.36 11.37
N ILE A 186 27.04 -11.05 12.27
CA ILE A 186 25.61 -11.02 11.96
C ILE A 186 25.31 -9.88 10.98
N ALA A 187 25.77 -8.67 11.30
CA ALA A 187 25.60 -7.50 10.44
C ALA A 187 26.23 -7.72 9.05
N GLY A 188 27.43 -8.30 8.98
CA GLY A 188 28.07 -8.64 7.72
C GLY A 188 27.30 -9.68 6.91
N LEU A 189 26.69 -10.67 7.58
CA LEU A 189 25.88 -11.69 6.90
C LEU A 189 24.60 -11.09 6.33
N MET A 190 23.95 -10.19 7.08
CA MET A 190 22.78 -9.44 6.60
C MET A 190 23.10 -8.57 5.39
N MET A 191 24.21 -7.83 5.42
CA MET A 191 24.62 -6.99 4.28
C MET A 191 24.85 -7.84 3.04
N ARG A 192 25.59 -8.94 3.17
CA ARG A 192 25.84 -9.85 2.05
C ARG A 192 24.55 -10.49 1.53
N TYR A 193 23.66 -10.92 2.43
CA TYR A 193 22.35 -11.44 2.05
C TYR A 193 21.58 -10.40 1.24
N ASN A 194 21.49 -9.16 1.71
CA ASN A 194 20.78 -8.09 1.01
C ASN A 194 21.36 -7.85 -0.38
N THR A 195 22.68 -7.74 -0.51
CA THR A 195 23.33 -7.58 -1.82
C THR A 195 23.05 -8.78 -2.74
N LEU A 196 23.14 -10.01 -2.25
CA LEU A 196 22.85 -11.20 -3.05
C LEU A 196 21.37 -11.30 -3.43
N TYR A 197 20.48 -10.90 -2.54
CA TYR A 197 19.04 -10.89 -2.78
C TYR A 197 18.65 -9.83 -3.81
N GLU A 198 19.21 -8.63 -3.70
CA GLU A 198 18.99 -7.53 -4.66
C GLU A 198 19.54 -7.87 -6.05
N THR A 199 20.76 -8.43 -6.11
CA THR A 199 21.36 -8.88 -7.37
C THR A 199 20.56 -10.03 -7.99
N ASN A 200 20.13 -11.03 -7.22
CA ASN A 200 19.27 -12.11 -7.71
C ASN A 200 17.94 -11.58 -8.27
N ASN A 201 17.29 -10.66 -7.56
CA ASN A 201 16.05 -10.05 -8.04
C ASN A 201 16.25 -9.24 -9.32
N SER A 202 17.37 -8.55 -9.45
CA SER A 202 17.71 -7.80 -10.65
C SER A 202 17.94 -8.74 -11.84
N LEU A 203 18.71 -9.81 -11.64
CA LEU A 203 18.94 -10.84 -12.65
C LEU A 203 17.66 -11.55 -13.06
N ARG A 204 16.74 -11.81 -12.12
CA ARG A 204 15.45 -12.43 -12.43
C ARG A 204 14.59 -11.53 -13.31
N LYS A 205 14.52 -10.24 -13.00
CA LYS A 205 13.81 -9.26 -13.83
C LYS A 205 14.41 -9.14 -15.23
N GLU A 206 15.74 -9.16 -15.32
CA GLU A 206 16.43 -9.16 -16.61
C GLU A 206 16.11 -10.43 -17.41
N MET A 207 16.13 -11.59 -16.76
CA MET A 207 15.74 -12.86 -17.38
C MET A 207 14.28 -12.83 -17.89
N GLU A 208 13.34 -12.32 -17.09
CA GLU A 208 11.94 -12.15 -17.50
C GLU A 208 11.82 -11.22 -18.71
N THR A 209 12.56 -10.11 -18.71
CA THR A 209 12.59 -9.16 -19.83
C THR A 209 13.13 -9.82 -21.10
N LYS A 210 14.24 -10.56 -21.00
CA LYS A 210 14.83 -11.29 -22.14
C LYS A 210 13.94 -12.41 -22.64
N ALA A 211 13.25 -13.13 -21.74
CA ALA A 211 12.29 -14.14 -22.14
C ALA A 211 11.12 -13.53 -22.94
N GLU A 212 10.65 -12.35 -22.55
CA GLU A 212 9.61 -11.62 -23.28
C GLU A 212 10.11 -11.11 -24.64
N GLU A 213 11.33 -10.55 -24.72
CA GLU A 213 11.96 -10.15 -25.99
C GLU A 213 12.03 -11.34 -26.97
N VAL A 214 12.44 -12.52 -26.49
CA VAL A 214 12.48 -13.74 -27.30
C VAL A 214 11.08 -14.16 -27.74
N ARG A 215 10.09 -14.08 -26.85
CA ARG A 215 8.69 -14.43 -27.18
C ARG A 215 8.15 -13.55 -28.30
N VAL A 216 8.43 -12.24 -28.25
CA VAL A 216 8.04 -11.27 -29.29
C VAL A 216 8.76 -11.59 -30.60
N ALA A 217 10.08 -11.74 -30.59
CA ALA A 217 10.85 -12.05 -31.80
C ALA A 217 10.39 -13.37 -32.47
N GLN A 218 10.03 -14.39 -31.68
CA GLN A 218 9.47 -15.64 -32.21
C GLN A 218 8.08 -15.44 -32.82
N ALA A 219 7.23 -14.58 -32.25
CA ALA A 219 5.93 -14.25 -32.82
C ALA A 219 6.08 -13.52 -34.16
N ASP A 220 6.98 -12.54 -34.22
CA ASP A 220 7.27 -11.78 -35.44
C ASP A 220 7.83 -12.69 -36.54
N LEU A 221 8.74 -13.60 -36.20
CA LEU A 221 9.27 -14.58 -37.14
C LEU A 221 8.15 -15.48 -37.70
N LYS A 222 7.25 -15.97 -36.85
CA LYS A 222 6.10 -16.78 -37.30
C LYS A 222 5.19 -15.99 -38.23
N GLN A 223 4.93 -14.72 -37.92
CA GLN A 223 4.13 -13.84 -38.78
C GLN A 223 4.81 -13.64 -40.15
N LEU A 224 6.12 -13.41 -40.17
CA LEU A 224 6.87 -13.22 -41.41
C LEU A 224 6.88 -14.49 -42.28
N VAL A 225 7.06 -15.66 -41.66
CA VAL A 225 7.00 -16.95 -42.35
C VAL A 225 5.62 -17.16 -42.98
N GLU A 226 4.54 -16.85 -42.25
CA GLU A 226 3.18 -16.98 -42.78
C GLU A 226 2.90 -15.98 -43.91
N ALA A 227 3.34 -14.73 -43.77
CA ALA A 227 3.24 -13.73 -44.84
C ALA A 227 3.98 -14.18 -46.11
N HIS A 228 5.18 -14.75 -45.96
CA HIS A 228 5.94 -15.30 -47.08
C HIS A 228 5.25 -16.52 -47.70
N ARG A 229 4.64 -17.40 -46.89
CA ARG A 229 3.86 -18.55 -47.37
C ARG A 229 2.66 -18.09 -48.22
N ILE A 230 1.95 -17.06 -47.78
CA ILE A 230 0.83 -16.47 -48.53
C ILE A 230 1.32 -15.89 -49.87
N LEU A 231 2.44 -15.16 -49.86
CA LEU A 231 3.04 -14.60 -51.08
C LEU A 231 3.42 -15.70 -52.07
N LEU A 232 4.08 -16.76 -51.59
CA LEU A 232 4.48 -17.90 -52.41
C LEU A 232 3.26 -18.60 -53.02
N PHE A 233 2.19 -18.75 -52.24
CA PHE A 233 0.93 -19.30 -52.74
C PHE A 233 0.34 -18.42 -53.86
N GLY A 234 0.32 -17.10 -53.67
CA GLY A 234 -0.10 -16.15 -54.70
C GLY A 234 0.72 -16.28 -56.00
N LYS A 235 2.05 -16.40 -55.88
CA LYS A 235 2.94 -16.57 -57.04
C LYS A 235 2.77 -17.93 -57.73
N ASN A 236 2.54 -19.01 -56.97
CA ASN A 236 2.24 -20.31 -57.56
C ASN A 236 0.88 -20.33 -58.26
N SER A 237 -0.10 -19.57 -57.78
CA SER A 237 -1.37 -19.36 -58.48
C SER A 237 -1.18 -18.64 -59.80
N GLU A 238 -0.46 -17.51 -59.80
CA GLU A 238 -0.12 -16.74 -61.01
C GLU A 238 0.64 -17.59 -62.05
N LEU A 239 1.62 -18.38 -61.59
CA LEU A 239 2.38 -19.31 -62.43
C LEU A 239 1.48 -20.40 -63.04
N SER A 240 0.54 -20.93 -62.27
CA SER A 240 -0.44 -21.91 -62.75
C SER A 240 -1.35 -21.31 -63.82
N GLU A 241 -1.83 -20.07 -63.61
CA GLU A 241 -2.61 -19.34 -64.62
C GLU A 241 -1.81 -19.15 -65.92
N LEU A 242 -0.55 -18.73 -65.83
CA LEU A 242 0.33 -18.58 -67.00
C LEU A 242 0.55 -19.92 -67.73
N TYR A 243 0.72 -21.03 -67.01
CA TYR A 243 0.82 -22.35 -67.64
C TYR A 243 -0.45 -22.75 -68.37
N THR A 244 -1.62 -22.51 -67.76
CA THR A 244 -2.89 -22.79 -68.45
C THR A 244 -3.07 -21.91 -69.68
N HIS A 245 -2.66 -20.64 -69.63
CA HIS A 245 -2.71 -19.74 -70.78
C HIS A 245 -1.77 -20.20 -71.90
N ARG A 246 -0.53 -20.55 -71.57
CA ARG A 246 0.42 -21.12 -72.53
C ARG A 246 -0.10 -22.40 -73.15
N GLN A 247 -0.69 -23.29 -72.36
CA GLN A 247 -1.28 -24.53 -72.89
C GLN A 247 -2.38 -24.23 -73.91
N LYS A 248 -3.31 -23.32 -73.58
CA LYS A 248 -4.35 -22.88 -74.52
C LYS A 248 -3.76 -22.34 -75.82
N MET A 249 -2.72 -21.51 -75.76
CA MET A 249 -2.05 -20.99 -76.97
C MET A 249 -1.37 -22.09 -77.78
N ASN A 250 -0.73 -23.05 -77.11
CA ASN A 250 -0.12 -24.21 -77.76
C ASN A 250 -1.17 -25.09 -78.45
N ASP A 251 -2.31 -25.35 -77.81
CA ASP A 251 -3.41 -26.13 -78.40
C ASP A 251 -3.96 -25.44 -79.67
N LEU A 252 -4.13 -24.11 -79.64
CA LEU A 252 -4.51 -23.32 -80.82
C LEU A 252 -3.47 -23.40 -81.94
N TYR A 253 -2.18 -23.27 -81.60
CA TYR A 253 -1.10 -23.38 -82.56
C TYR A 253 -1.05 -24.76 -83.23
N GLN A 254 -1.14 -25.83 -82.43
CA GLN A 254 -1.16 -27.20 -82.94
C GLN A 254 -2.39 -27.44 -83.83
N GLY A 255 -3.57 -26.94 -83.45
CA GLY A 255 -4.77 -27.02 -84.28
C GLY A 255 -4.60 -26.31 -85.63
N ALA A 256 -4.02 -25.10 -85.64
CA ALA A 256 -3.72 -24.37 -86.87
C ALA A 256 -2.69 -25.10 -87.74
N GLN A 257 -1.65 -25.66 -87.13
CA GLN A 257 -0.63 -26.44 -87.81
C GLN A 257 -1.23 -27.72 -88.45
N GLN A 258 -2.06 -28.46 -87.73
CA GLN A 258 -2.74 -29.65 -88.26
C GLN A 258 -3.66 -29.29 -89.43
N SER A 259 -4.43 -28.20 -89.33
CA SER A 259 -5.26 -27.68 -90.42
C SER A 259 -4.43 -27.33 -91.66
N MET A 260 -3.29 -26.66 -91.46
CA MET A 260 -2.35 -26.36 -92.55
C MET A 260 -1.79 -27.63 -93.20
N ILE A 261 -1.37 -28.63 -92.40
CA ILE A 261 -0.88 -29.92 -92.92
C ILE A 261 -1.98 -30.61 -93.73
N HIS A 262 -3.20 -30.69 -93.22
CA HIS A 262 -4.33 -31.29 -93.94
C HIS A 262 -4.59 -30.56 -95.27
N SER A 263 -4.57 -29.22 -95.27
CA SER A 263 -4.74 -28.44 -96.51
C SER A 263 -3.61 -28.68 -97.52
N HIS A 264 -2.39 -28.87 -97.04
CA HIS A 264 -1.23 -29.16 -97.87
C HIS A 264 -1.30 -30.59 -98.46
N GLU A 265 -1.69 -31.57 -97.67
CA GLU A 265 -1.92 -32.95 -98.11
C GLU A 265 -3.02 -33.03 -99.16
N GLU A 266 -4.13 -32.32 -98.95
CA GLU A 266 -5.21 -32.21 -99.94
C GLU A 266 -4.72 -31.60 -101.25
N LEU A 267 -3.96 -30.49 -101.19
CA LEU A 267 -3.37 -29.87 -102.38
C LEU A 267 -2.35 -30.79 -103.08
N ALA A 268 -1.53 -31.53 -102.31
CA ALA A 268 -0.59 -32.51 -102.86
C ALA A 268 -1.33 -33.66 -103.57
N HIS A 269 -2.45 -34.12 -103.01
CA HIS A 269 -3.32 -35.12 -103.64
C HIS A 269 -3.90 -34.59 -104.96
N GLN A 270 -4.42 -33.36 -104.98
CA GLN A 270 -4.89 -32.70 -106.21
C GLN A 270 -3.79 -32.55 -107.27
N LEU A 271 -2.58 -32.14 -106.86
CA LEU A 271 -1.42 -32.07 -107.76
C LEU A 271 -1.02 -33.44 -108.31
N SER A 272 -1.11 -34.50 -107.51
CA SER A 272 -0.86 -35.87 -107.96
C SER A 272 -1.87 -36.32 -109.01
N HIS A 273 -3.15 -35.98 -108.81
CA HIS A 273 -4.20 -36.21 -109.81
C HIS A 273 -3.89 -35.47 -111.11
N PHE A 274 -3.55 -34.18 -111.05
CA PHE A 274 -3.17 -33.39 -112.23
C PHE A 274 -1.92 -33.95 -112.93
N LYS A 275 -0.90 -34.37 -112.18
CA LYS A 275 0.30 -35.04 -112.73
C LYS A 275 -0.07 -36.33 -113.47
N THR A 276 -1.06 -37.07 -112.97
CA THR A 276 -1.55 -38.28 -113.63
C THR A 276 -2.25 -37.96 -114.95
N VAL A 277 -3.06 -36.91 -114.99
CA VAL A 277 -3.67 -36.38 -116.23
C VAL A 277 -2.60 -35.88 -117.21
N LEU A 278 -1.61 -35.13 -116.75
CA LEU A 278 -0.47 -34.71 -117.59
C LEU A 278 0.29 -35.92 -118.16
N ARG A 279 0.47 -36.98 -117.35
CA ARG A 279 1.11 -38.21 -117.82
C ARG A 279 0.26 -38.91 -118.87
N SER A 280 -1.07 -38.93 -118.74
CA SER A 280 -1.95 -39.51 -119.76
C SER A 280 -1.94 -38.68 -121.04
N ILE A 281 -1.95 -37.34 -120.95
CA ILE A 281 -1.76 -36.43 -122.09
C ILE A 281 -0.41 -36.69 -122.76
N ASN A 282 0.70 -36.67 -122.02
CA ASN A 282 2.03 -36.94 -122.56
C ASN A 282 2.14 -38.34 -123.18
N ASN A 283 1.44 -39.33 -122.64
CA ASN A 283 1.36 -40.66 -123.24
C ASN A 283 0.62 -40.61 -124.59
N LEU A 284 -0.51 -39.90 -124.67
CA LEU A 284 -1.24 -39.65 -125.92
C LEU A 284 -0.37 -38.87 -126.92
N THR A 285 0.26 -37.78 -126.51
CA THR A 285 1.20 -36.99 -127.34
C THR A 285 2.37 -37.86 -127.82
N GLY A 286 2.97 -38.65 -126.93
CA GLY A 286 4.01 -39.60 -127.31
C GLY A 286 3.53 -40.67 -128.29
N LYS A 287 2.27 -41.11 -128.20
CA LYS A 287 1.65 -42.00 -129.20
C LYS A 287 1.44 -41.28 -130.54
N ILE A 288 1.02 -40.01 -130.53
CA ILE A 288 0.85 -39.20 -131.75
C ILE A 288 2.19 -38.93 -132.43
N ILE A 289 3.22 -38.51 -131.68
CA ILE A 289 4.59 -38.31 -132.20
C ILE A 289 5.13 -39.61 -132.79
N ARG A 290 4.96 -40.74 -132.09
CA ARG A 290 5.35 -42.07 -132.62
C ARG A 290 4.55 -42.50 -133.85
N ALA A 291 3.32 -42.02 -134.02
CA ALA A 291 2.51 -42.28 -135.22
C ALA A 291 2.92 -41.42 -136.42
N TYR A 292 3.62 -40.30 -136.21
CA TYR A 292 4.04 -39.37 -137.26
C TYR A 292 5.50 -39.54 -137.71
N GLU A 293 6.32 -40.33 -137.02
CA GLU A 293 7.73 -40.61 -137.37
C GLU A 293 8.00 -42.13 -137.54
N PRO A 294 7.83 -42.70 -138.74
CA PRO A 294 8.07 -44.14 -138.98
C PRO A 294 9.56 -44.52 -139.07
N GLY A 295 10.49 -43.56 -139.02
CA GLY A 295 11.87 -43.75 -139.47
C GLY A 295 12.94 -44.06 -138.42
N ILE A 296 12.69 -43.82 -137.12
CA ILE A 296 13.76 -43.84 -136.09
C ILE A 296 13.79 -45.14 -135.26
N SER A 297 12.79 -46.03 -135.44
CA SER A 297 12.63 -47.27 -134.66
C SER A 297 13.78 -48.27 -134.83
N VAL A 298 14.43 -48.32 -136.00
CA VAL A 298 15.46 -49.34 -136.26
C VAL A 298 16.82 -48.97 -135.67
N GLN A 299 17.23 -47.69 -135.70
CA GLN A 299 18.55 -47.27 -135.21
C GLN A 299 18.65 -47.22 -133.68
N LEU A 300 17.54 -46.98 -132.97
CA LEU A 300 17.51 -47.00 -131.49
C LEU A 300 17.53 -48.43 -130.92
N LEU A 301 16.99 -49.41 -131.67
CA LEU A 301 17.07 -50.82 -131.32
C LEU A 301 18.49 -51.35 -131.45
N THR A 302 19.24 -50.96 -132.49
CA THR A 302 20.63 -51.37 -132.65
C THR A 302 21.53 -50.78 -131.56
N THR A 303 21.37 -49.50 -131.21
CA THR A 303 22.13 -48.87 -130.12
C THR A 303 21.75 -49.42 -128.74
N LYS A 304 20.48 -49.79 -128.48
CA LYS A 304 20.11 -50.48 -127.23
C LYS A 304 20.66 -51.90 -127.11
N ILE A 305 20.80 -52.62 -128.22
CA ILE A 305 21.44 -53.95 -128.24
C ILE A 305 22.96 -53.83 -128.04
N GLN A 306 23.61 -52.82 -128.65
CA GLN A 306 25.04 -52.56 -128.46
C GLN A 306 25.39 -52.09 -127.04
N ASN A 307 24.47 -51.40 -126.35
CA ASN A 307 24.67 -50.87 -124.99
C ASN A 307 24.22 -51.84 -123.87
N MET A 308 23.68 -53.02 -124.19
CA MET A 308 23.31 -54.04 -123.20
C MET A 308 24.51 -54.71 -122.49
N PRO A 309 25.66 -54.98 -123.14
CA PRO A 309 26.85 -55.49 -122.47
C PRO A 309 27.39 -54.50 -121.44
N ASP A 310 27.45 -53.20 -121.76
CA ASP A 310 27.97 -52.17 -120.85
C ASP A 310 27.07 -51.94 -119.64
N ARG A 311 25.74 -52.02 -119.79
CA ARG A 311 24.81 -51.93 -118.65
C ARG A 311 24.85 -53.17 -117.75
N THR A 312 25.06 -54.37 -118.32
CA THR A 312 25.21 -55.59 -117.51
C THR A 312 26.56 -55.64 -116.79
N LEU A 313 27.62 -55.11 -117.39
CA LEU A 313 28.92 -54.90 -116.73
C LEU A 313 28.84 -53.83 -115.63
N GLY A 314 28.15 -52.71 -115.88
CA GLY A 314 27.91 -51.67 -114.87
C GLY A 314 27.09 -52.16 -113.68
N MET A 315 26.03 -52.94 -113.92
CA MET A 315 25.26 -53.59 -112.84
C MET A 315 26.07 -54.63 -112.08
N ARG A 316 26.92 -55.43 -112.75
CA ARG A 316 27.83 -56.36 -112.06
C ARG A 316 28.87 -55.63 -111.21
N SER A 317 29.39 -54.49 -111.66
CA SER A 317 30.30 -53.64 -110.88
C SER A 317 29.61 -53.05 -109.66
N ILE A 318 28.37 -52.54 -109.79
CA ILE A 318 27.60 -51.98 -108.67
C ILE A 318 27.19 -53.07 -107.68
N ILE A 319 26.82 -54.27 -108.16
CA ILE A 319 26.51 -55.42 -107.29
C ILE A 319 27.78 -55.91 -106.56
N ALA A 320 28.95 -55.88 -107.20
CA ALA A 320 30.23 -56.21 -106.54
C ALA A 320 30.67 -55.15 -105.52
N GLN A 321 30.39 -53.86 -105.78
CA GLN A 321 30.63 -52.75 -104.84
C GLN A 321 29.70 -52.84 -103.62
N LEU A 322 28.40 -53.07 -103.84
CA LEU A 322 27.42 -53.26 -102.77
C LEU A 322 27.68 -54.52 -101.94
N ALA A 323 28.24 -55.58 -102.54
CA ALA A 323 28.64 -56.80 -101.83
C ALA A 323 29.92 -56.65 -101.00
N SER A 324 30.77 -55.65 -101.27
CA SER A 324 31.96 -55.34 -100.47
C SER A 324 31.68 -54.33 -99.34
N ASP A 325 30.71 -53.44 -99.52
CA ASP A 325 30.37 -52.39 -98.55
C ASP A 325 29.26 -52.79 -97.53
N THR A 326 28.72 -54.01 -97.59
CA THR A 326 27.69 -54.51 -96.64
C THR A 326 28.20 -55.63 -95.73
N GLY A 327 29.33 -55.38 -95.08
CA GLY A 327 29.54 -55.87 -93.71
C GLY A 327 28.87 -54.89 -92.74
N THR A 328 27.70 -55.28 -92.21
CA THR A 328 26.93 -54.62 -91.14
C THR A 328 26.33 -53.24 -91.43
N LEU A 329 25.04 -53.20 -91.82
CA LEU A 329 23.94 -52.70 -90.96
C LEU A 329 22.57 -52.89 -91.67
N PRO A 330 21.49 -53.16 -90.90
CA PRO A 330 20.20 -53.57 -91.43
C PRO A 330 19.35 -52.38 -91.90
N ILE A 331 18.65 -52.64 -93.01
CA ILE A 331 17.64 -51.79 -93.61
C ILE A 331 16.40 -51.75 -92.71
N SER A 332 16.05 -50.53 -92.34
CA SER A 332 14.73 -50.01 -92.02
C SER A 332 13.55 -50.80 -92.61
N THR A 333 12.69 -51.33 -91.74
CA THR A 333 11.27 -51.58 -92.05
C THR A 333 10.41 -50.89 -91.00
N CYS A 334 9.94 -49.68 -91.31
CA CYS A 334 8.81 -49.06 -90.63
C CYS A 334 7.55 -49.87 -90.97
N SER A 335 7.05 -50.59 -89.98
CA SER A 335 5.69 -51.10 -89.94
C SER A 335 4.83 -50.14 -89.12
N ARG A 336 3.73 -49.72 -89.75
CA ARG A 336 2.59 -48.98 -89.19
C ARG A 336 1.90 -49.79 -88.08
N PRO A 337 1.25 -49.11 -87.11
CA PRO A 337 -0.15 -49.45 -86.86
C PRO A 337 -1.07 -48.24 -86.75
N GLU A 338 -2.35 -48.51 -86.99
CA GLU A 338 -3.50 -47.62 -87.00
C GLU A 338 -3.98 -47.21 -85.61
N LEU A 339 -4.79 -46.13 -85.60
CA LEU A 339 -5.67 -45.64 -84.54
C LEU A 339 -6.56 -46.79 -83.95
N ASP A 340 -7.06 -46.76 -82.71
CA ASP A 340 -8.12 -45.82 -82.28
C ASP A 340 -8.54 -46.03 -80.80
N TYR A 341 -9.24 -45.01 -80.31
CA TYR A 341 -10.20 -44.97 -79.19
C TYR A 341 -9.79 -44.79 -77.72
N VAL A 342 -10.32 -43.68 -77.20
CA VAL A 342 -10.48 -43.24 -75.81
C VAL A 342 -11.70 -43.94 -75.17
N GLN A 343 -11.63 -44.38 -73.90
CA GLN A 343 -12.59 -43.99 -72.85
C GLN A 343 -12.24 -44.51 -71.44
N HIS A 344 -12.26 -43.55 -70.51
CA HIS A 344 -12.62 -43.57 -69.08
C HIS A 344 -12.32 -44.77 -68.16
N GLY A 345 -11.73 -44.42 -67.00
CA GLY A 345 -12.02 -45.08 -65.73
C GLY A 345 -10.82 -45.19 -64.78
N ALA A 346 -10.70 -44.26 -63.83
CA ALA A 346 -9.94 -44.51 -62.60
C ALA A 346 -10.58 -45.71 -61.84
N PRO A 347 -9.83 -46.52 -61.07
CA PRO A 347 -9.46 -46.08 -59.71
C PRO A 347 -8.10 -46.56 -59.16
N ILE A 348 -7.56 -45.77 -58.22
CA ILE A 348 -6.93 -46.15 -56.94
C ILE A 348 -5.86 -47.27 -56.92
N ALA A 349 -4.62 -46.88 -56.63
CA ALA A 349 -3.68 -47.55 -55.69
C ALA A 349 -2.43 -46.64 -55.55
N VAL A 350 -2.30 -45.81 -54.52
CA VAL A 350 -1.51 -46.08 -53.29
C VAL A 350 -0.23 -46.89 -53.53
N SER A 351 0.90 -46.19 -53.57
CA SER A 351 2.21 -46.62 -53.02
C SER A 351 3.05 -45.36 -52.89
N ALA A 352 3.18 -44.72 -51.73
CA ALA A 352 4.13 -45.09 -50.66
C ALA A 352 5.54 -45.34 -51.22
N SER A 353 6.35 -44.28 -51.28
CA SER A 353 7.76 -44.25 -50.84
C SER A 353 8.30 -42.83 -51.04
N GLU A 354 9.28 -42.46 -50.20
CA GLU A 354 10.07 -41.22 -50.26
C GLU A 354 9.52 -39.98 -49.55
N PHE A 355 9.21 -40.15 -48.26
CA PHE A 355 9.44 -39.11 -47.25
C PHE A 355 10.22 -39.73 -46.08
N SER A 356 11.54 -39.72 -46.14
CA SER A 356 12.42 -40.03 -45.01
C SER A 356 13.84 -39.52 -45.26
N LEU A 357 14.01 -38.20 -45.41
CA LEU A 357 15.30 -37.55 -45.26
C LEU A 357 15.08 -36.06 -44.92
N LEU A 358 14.89 -35.77 -43.63
CA LEU A 358 15.31 -34.54 -42.93
C LEU A 358 14.60 -34.40 -41.57
N THR A 359 14.91 -35.31 -40.65
CA THR A 359 14.75 -35.04 -39.21
C THR A 359 15.83 -35.81 -38.46
N LYS A 360 17.06 -35.32 -38.57
CA LYS A 360 18.18 -35.77 -37.72
C LYS A 360 19.28 -34.73 -37.67
N MET A 361 18.95 -33.52 -37.20
CA MET A 361 19.91 -32.55 -36.65
C MET A 361 19.26 -31.77 -35.51
N ALA A 362 19.11 -32.45 -34.38
CA ALA A 362 18.87 -31.83 -33.07
C ALA A 362 19.30 -32.83 -31.99
N SER A 363 20.61 -32.96 -31.78
CA SER A 363 21.27 -33.39 -30.53
C SER A 363 22.71 -33.79 -30.83
N THR A 364 23.62 -32.83 -30.72
CA THR A 364 24.95 -33.08 -30.17
C THR A 364 25.40 -31.78 -29.52
N GLN A 365 25.49 -31.82 -28.20
CA GLN A 365 26.21 -30.86 -27.36
C GLN A 365 27.62 -30.66 -27.91
N THR A 366 28.15 -29.45 -27.78
CA THR A 366 29.45 -29.22 -27.15
C THR A 366 29.69 -27.71 -26.98
N ASP A 367 29.57 -27.23 -25.74
CA ASP A 367 30.59 -26.34 -25.20
C ASP A 367 31.89 -27.16 -25.08
N PRO A 368 33.05 -26.57 -25.43
CA PRO A 368 34.00 -26.25 -24.38
C PRO A 368 34.79 -24.97 -24.67
N ASN A 369 34.52 -23.90 -23.92
CA ASN A 369 35.52 -22.90 -23.51
C ASN A 369 34.92 -21.92 -22.49
N ALA A 370 34.95 -22.33 -21.23
CA ALA A 370 35.19 -21.49 -20.05
C ALA A 370 35.77 -22.39 -18.95
#